data_AF-A0A352GH39-F1
#
_entry.id   AF-A0A352GH39-F1
#
_cell.length_a   1.000
_cell.length_b   1.000
_cell.length_c   1.000
_cell.angle_alpha   90.00
_cell.angle_beta   90.00
_cell.angle_gamma   90.00
#
_symmetry.space_group_name_H-M   'P 1'
#
loop_
_entity.id
_entity.type
_entity.pdbx_description
1 polymer ?
#
loop_
_entity_poly.entity_id
_entity_poly.type
_entity_poly.pdbx_seq_one_letter_code
_entity_poly.pdbx_strand_id
1 'polypeptide(L)'
;MLTDVPGGYGEFLRRYWPAQDDMPKHERLRQAITASIADGFWSPGARLPTESEWAAVTPCSLGTVQRALRSLVDDGLIHRRRGSGTTVASLRNQVAEPWHFLFRTTDGG
;
A
#
# COMPACT_ATOMS: atom_id res chain seq x y z
N MET A 1 -11.62 17.38 8.88
CA MET A 1 -12.05 16.49 7.78
C MET A 1 -10.91 15.50 7.46
N LEU A 2 -10.53 14.62 8.40
CA LEU A 2 -9.32 13.79 8.29
C LEU A 2 -9.52 12.30 8.62
N THR A 3 -10.76 11.81 8.64
CA THR A 3 -11.08 10.51 9.25
C THR A 3 -12.24 9.84 8.53
N ASP A 4 -11.96 9.23 7.39
CA ASP A 4 -12.80 8.14 6.88
C ASP A 4 -11.91 6.91 6.63
N VAL A 5 -11.16 6.53 7.67
CA VAL A 5 -10.42 5.29 7.72
C VAL A 5 -10.90 4.57 8.98
N PRO A 6 -11.62 3.44 8.88
CA PRO A 6 -11.90 2.64 10.06
C PRO A 6 -10.56 2.22 10.70
N GLY A 7 -10.34 2.51 11.98
CA GLY A 7 -9.12 2.15 12.73
C GLY A 7 -7.96 3.17 12.70
N GLY A 8 -7.92 4.08 11.74
CA GLY A 8 -6.88 5.13 11.65
C GLY A 8 -5.45 4.62 11.35
N TYR A 9 -4.51 5.56 11.15
CA TYR A 9 -3.14 5.25 10.72
C TYR A 9 -2.34 4.37 11.70
N GLY A 10 -2.57 4.54 13.01
CA GLY A 10 -1.88 3.78 14.05
C GLY A 10 -2.24 2.29 14.03
N GLU A 11 -3.52 1.96 13.78
CA GLU A 11 -3.97 0.58 13.66
C GLU A 11 -3.42 -0.09 12.40
N PHE A 12 -3.39 0.64 11.28
CA PHE A 12 -2.77 0.15 10.06
C PHE A 12 -1.30 -0.23 10.28
N LEU A 13 -0.50 0.67 10.87
CA LEU A 13 0.92 0.40 11.10
C LEU A 13 1.10 -0.79 12.04
N ARG A 14 0.34 -0.85 13.13
CA ARG A 14 0.43 -1.96 14.08
C ARG A 14 0.08 -3.31 13.44
N ARG A 15 -0.90 -3.35 12.54
CA ARG A 15 -1.42 -4.60 11.96
C ARG A 15 -0.66 -5.05 10.72
N TYR A 16 -0.18 -4.11 9.89
CA TYR A 16 0.34 -4.42 8.56
C TYR A 16 1.78 -4.01 8.32
N TRP A 17 2.38 -3.16 9.18
CA TRP A 17 3.77 -2.75 8.96
C TRP A 17 4.72 -3.93 9.26
N PRO A 18 5.48 -4.44 8.28
CA PRO A 18 6.40 -5.53 8.52
C PRO A 18 7.59 -5.03 9.33
N ALA A 19 8.01 -5.77 10.35
CA ALA A 19 9.15 -5.42 11.21
C ALA A 19 10.53 -5.68 10.57
N GLN A 20 10.60 -6.23 9.36
CA GLN A 20 11.87 -6.67 8.76
C GLN A 20 12.74 -5.50 8.30
N ASP A 21 13.91 -5.32 8.92
CA ASP A 21 14.88 -4.26 8.61
C ASP A 21 15.68 -4.50 7.32
N ASP A 22 15.78 -5.75 6.87
CA ASP A 22 16.47 -6.12 5.63
C ASP A 22 15.67 -5.77 4.36
N MET A 23 14.36 -5.53 4.50
CA MET A 23 13.47 -5.21 3.38
C MET A 23 13.49 -3.72 3.06
N PRO A 24 13.63 -3.32 1.78
CA PRO A 24 13.56 -1.91 1.40
C PRO A 24 12.21 -1.28 1.77
N LYS A 25 12.26 -0.03 2.26
CA LYS A 25 11.10 0.71 2.79
C LYS A 25 9.90 0.79 1.83
N HIS A 26 10.14 0.92 0.53
CA HIS A 26 9.05 0.97 -0.46
C HIS A 26 8.32 -0.37 -0.56
N GLU A 27 9.04 -1.48 -0.46
CA GLU A 27 8.46 -2.82 -0.49
C GLU A 27 7.69 -3.13 0.80
N ARG A 28 8.21 -2.69 1.96
CA ARG A 28 7.47 -2.75 3.24
C ARG A 28 6.12 -2.04 3.15
N LEU A 29 6.09 -0.84 2.57
CA LEU A 29 4.86 -0.08 2.37
C LEU A 29 3.93 -0.76 1.36
N ARG A 30 4.47 -1.29 0.25
CA ARG A 30 3.68 -2.04 -0.75
C ARG A 30 2.97 -3.22 -0.09
N GLN A 31 3.72 -4.06 0.63
CA GLN A 31 3.18 -5.23 1.30
C GLN A 31 2.13 -4.88 2.36
N ALA A 32 2.38 -3.83 3.15
CA ALA A 32 1.42 -3.39 4.16
C ALA A 32 0.08 -2.97 3.53
N ILE A 33 0.13 -2.21 2.42
CA ILE A 33 -1.08 -1.80 1.69
C ILE A 33 -1.77 -3.01 1.06
N THR A 34 -1.04 -3.89 0.38
CA THR A 34 -1.60 -5.11 -0.22
C THR A 34 -2.29 -5.99 0.83
N ALA A 35 -1.65 -6.23 1.97
CA ALA A 35 -2.21 -7.02 3.06
C ALA A 35 -3.48 -6.37 3.63
N SER A 36 -3.48 -5.05 3.83
CA SER A 36 -4.65 -4.33 4.33
C SER A 36 -5.84 -4.32 3.35
N ILE A 37 -5.59 -4.33 2.04
CA ILE A 37 -6.64 -4.49 1.03
C ILE A 37 -7.18 -5.93 1.05
N ALA A 38 -6.29 -6.92 1.15
CA ALA A 38 -6.66 -8.34 1.18
C ALA A 38 -7.45 -8.72 2.44
N ASP A 39 -7.12 -8.15 3.60
CA ASP A 39 -7.84 -8.33 4.87
C ASP A 39 -9.20 -7.59 4.87
N GLY A 40 -9.42 -6.68 3.92
CA GLY A 40 -10.63 -5.86 3.84
C GLY A 40 -10.61 -4.64 4.76
N PHE A 41 -9.47 -4.31 5.36
CA PHE A 41 -9.29 -3.05 6.10
C PHE A 41 -9.52 -1.84 5.21
N TRP A 42 -9.09 -1.92 3.94
CA TRP A 42 -9.49 -0.97 2.90
C TRP A 42 -10.44 -1.64 1.91
N SER A 43 -11.70 -1.21 1.95
CA SER A 43 -12.71 -1.68 1.01
C SER A 43 -12.38 -1.27 -0.43
N PRO A 44 -12.75 -2.08 -1.44
CA PRO A 44 -12.64 -1.69 -2.85
C PRO A 44 -13.40 -0.38 -3.09
N GLY A 45 -12.74 0.59 -3.74
CA GLY A 45 -13.26 1.94 -3.93
C GLY A 45 -13.01 2.90 -2.77
N ALA A 46 -12.49 2.42 -1.62
CA ALA A 46 -12.08 3.28 -0.52
C ALA A 46 -10.95 4.20 -0.93
N ARG A 47 -10.95 5.41 -0.38
CA ARG A 47 -9.92 6.41 -0.64
C ARG A 47 -8.73 6.16 0.28
N LEU A 48 -7.57 5.95 -0.34
CA LEU A 48 -6.30 5.83 0.33
C LEU A 48 -5.76 7.22 0.72
N PRO A 49 -4.88 7.26 1.73
CA PRO A 49 -4.16 8.47 2.11
C PRO A 49 -3.33 9.05 0.94
N THR A 50 -3.05 10.34 1.02
CA THR A 50 -2.17 10.99 0.03
C THR A 50 -0.72 10.57 0.22
N GLU A 51 0.13 10.82 -0.78
CA GLU A 51 1.56 10.51 -0.68
C GLU A 51 2.23 11.23 0.51
N SER A 52 1.82 12.46 0.80
CA SER A 52 2.31 13.25 1.93
C SER A 52 1.87 12.68 3.28
N GLU A 53 0.61 12.23 3.38
CA GLU A 53 0.11 11.60 4.60
C GLU A 53 0.85 10.28 4.87
N TRP A 54 1.03 9.46 3.84
CA TRP A 54 1.83 8.23 3.95
C TRP A 54 3.27 8.51 4.41
N ALA A 55 3.91 9.56 3.86
CA ALA A 55 5.25 9.96 4.27
C ALA A 55 5.30 10.52 5.71
N ALA A 56 4.20 11.09 6.20
CA ALA A 56 4.09 11.59 7.57
C ALA A 56 3.90 10.45 8.59
N VAL A 57 3.20 9.38 8.22
CA VAL A 57 2.89 8.26 9.14
C VAL A 57 3.86 7.09 9.05
N THR A 58 4.67 6.99 8.00
CA THR A 58 5.66 5.91 7.80
C THR A 58 7.08 6.44 7.87
N PRO A 59 8.11 5.59 8.14
CA PRO A 59 9.51 5.99 8.06
C PRO A 59 10.03 6.18 6.62
N CYS A 60 9.13 6.28 5.63
CA CYS A 60 9.43 6.39 4.21
C CYS A 60 9.46 7.86 3.76
N SER A 61 10.46 8.23 2.95
CA SER A 61 10.45 9.52 2.24
C SER A 61 9.34 9.57 1.19
N LEU A 62 8.90 10.77 0.80
CA LEU A 62 7.86 10.97 -0.23
C LEU A 62 8.16 10.23 -1.54
N GLY A 63 9.40 10.27 -2.04
CA GLY A 63 9.80 9.53 -3.23
C GLY A 63 9.70 8.00 -3.08
N THR A 64 9.95 7.48 -1.89
CA THR A 64 9.80 6.05 -1.54
C THR A 64 8.33 5.65 -1.52
N VAL A 65 7.47 6.49 -0.94
CA VAL A 65 6.02 6.31 -0.96
C VAL A 65 5.49 6.33 -2.40
N GLN A 66 5.94 7.30 -3.19
CA GLN A 66 5.58 7.41 -4.60
C GLN A 66 5.97 6.18 -5.40
N ARG A 67 7.15 5.62 -5.15
CA ARG A 67 7.61 4.37 -5.77
C ARG A 67 6.71 3.20 -5.38
N ALA A 68 6.43 3.01 -4.09
CA ALA A 68 5.56 1.94 -3.61
C ALA A 68 4.15 2.02 -4.21
N LEU A 69 3.53 3.21 -4.16
CA LEU A 69 2.20 3.44 -4.73
C LEU A 69 2.20 3.28 -6.26
N ARG A 70 3.29 3.60 -6.96
CA ARG A 70 3.39 3.37 -8.40
C ARG A 70 3.37 1.87 -8.72
N SER A 71 4.11 1.06 -7.96
CA SER A 71 4.07 -0.40 -8.11
C SER A 71 2.67 -0.94 -7.87
N LEU A 72 1.96 -0.46 -6.84
CA LEU A 72 0.56 -0.86 -6.58
C LEU A 72 -0.42 -0.46 -7.70
N VAL A 73 -0.15 0.64 -8.41
CA VAL A 73 -0.94 1.04 -9.59
C VAL A 73 -0.65 0.13 -10.77
N ASP A 74 0.63 -0.22 -10.98
CA ASP A 74 1.09 -1.13 -12.03
C ASP A 74 0.49 -2.53 -11.86
N ASP A 75 0.48 -3.00 -10.61
CA ASP A 75 -0.18 -4.22 -10.14
C ASP A 75 -1.73 -4.16 -10.21
N GLY A 76 -2.33 -3.01 -10.53
CA GLY A 76 -3.78 -2.84 -10.61
C GLY A 76 -4.53 -2.92 -9.27
N LEU A 77 -3.82 -2.85 -8.13
CA LEU A 77 -4.41 -2.88 -6.78
C LEU A 77 -5.04 -1.54 -6.38
N ILE A 78 -4.52 -0.44 -6.93
CA ILE A 78 -5.02 0.91 -6.65
C ILE A 78 -5.10 1.73 -7.93
N HIS A 79 -5.98 2.71 -7.94
CA HIS A 79 -6.10 3.68 -9.03
C HIS A 79 -5.82 5.09 -8.53
N ARG A 80 -5.09 5.86 -9.34
CA ARG A 80 -4.85 7.28 -9.09
C ARG A 80 -5.77 8.11 -9.98
N ARG A 81 -6.57 8.99 -9.38
CA ARG A 81 -7.43 9.93 -10.11
C ARG A 81 -6.91 11.35 -9.94
N ARG A 82 -6.57 12.02 -11.06
CA ARG A 82 -6.13 13.43 -11.06
C ARG A 82 -7.14 14.29 -10.30
N GLY A 83 -6.68 14.99 -9.26
CA GLY A 83 -7.50 15.90 -8.44
C GLY A 83 -8.33 15.24 -7.33
N SER A 84 -8.44 13.90 -7.26
CA SER A 84 -9.28 13.21 -6.27
C SER A 84 -8.53 12.28 -5.32
N GLY A 85 -7.24 11.99 -5.58
CA GLY A 85 -6.41 11.13 -4.74
C GLY A 85 -6.32 9.68 -5.25
N THR A 86 -5.91 8.79 -4.35
CA THR A 86 -5.68 7.37 -4.63
C THR A 86 -6.85 6.55 -4.09
N THR A 87 -7.36 5.58 -4.84
CA THR A 87 -8.49 4.73 -4.43
C THR A 87 -8.15 3.26 -4.64
N VAL A 88 -8.64 2.37 -3.78
CA VAL A 88 -8.45 0.91 -3.93
C VAL A 88 -9.21 0.41 -5.15
N ALA A 89 -8.57 -0.41 -5.98
CA ALA A 89 -9.21 -1.01 -7.14
C ALA A 89 -10.30 -2.00 -6.72
N SER A 90 -11.39 -2.08 -7.48
CA SER A 90 -12.43 -3.07 -7.22
C SER A 90 -11.93 -4.47 -7.60
N LEU A 91 -12.28 -5.49 -6.81
CA LEU A 91 -11.91 -6.91 -7.01
C LEU A 91 -12.15 -7.41 -8.45
N ARG A 92 -13.12 -6.80 -9.14
CA ARG A 92 -13.45 -7.07 -10.55
C ARG A 92 -12.34 -6.71 -11.55
N ASN A 93 -11.34 -5.92 -11.13
CA ASN A 93 -10.16 -5.57 -11.92
C ASN A 93 -8.89 -6.35 -11.47
N GLN A 94 -8.99 -7.29 -10.53
CA GLN A 94 -7.89 -8.17 -10.11
C GLN A 94 -7.64 -9.34 -11.08
N VAL A 95 -7.90 -9.14 -12.37
CA VAL A 95 -7.47 -10.05 -13.43
C VAL A 95 -6.08 -9.64 -13.90
N ALA A 96 -5.08 -9.95 -13.07
CA ALA A 96 -3.69 -10.09 -13.48
C ALA A 96 -3.00 -11.02 -12.49
N GLU A 97 -3.26 -12.31 -12.69
CA GLU A 97 -2.44 -13.45 -12.28
C GLU A 97 -2.32 -13.72 -10.76
N PRO A 98 -2.26 -15.01 -10.36
CA PRO A 98 -2.04 -15.38 -8.97
C PRO A 98 -0.68 -14.83 -8.57
N TRP A 99 -0.71 -13.76 -7.77
CA TRP A 99 0.38 -13.21 -6.98
C TRP A 99 1.35 -14.31 -6.60
N HIS A 100 2.40 -14.46 -7.42
CA HIS A 100 3.37 -15.52 -7.26
C HIS A 100 3.93 -15.36 -5.86
N PHE A 101 3.53 -16.32 -5.02
CA PHE A 101 4.07 -16.60 -3.71
C PHE A 101 5.57 -16.81 -3.83
N LEU A 102 6.36 -15.75 -3.93
CA LEU A 102 7.81 -15.79 -3.76
C LEU A 102 8.24 -14.46 -3.14
N PHE A 103 8.06 -14.37 -1.83
CA PHE A 103 9.09 -13.77 -0.99
C PHE A 103 10.42 -14.47 -1.30
N ARG A 104 11.11 -14.03 -2.35
CA ARG A 104 12.51 -14.35 -2.59
C ARG A 104 13.19 -13.11 -3.14
N THR A 105 13.37 -12.13 -2.26
CA THR A 105 14.55 -11.28 -2.29
C THR A 105 15.34 -11.61 -1.03
N THR A 106 16.15 -12.65 -1.17
CA THR A 106 17.46 -12.75 -0.54
C THR A 106 18.30 -13.42 -1.62
N ASP A 107 18.83 -12.57 -2.49
CA ASP A 107 20.06 -12.86 -3.23
C ASP A 107 20.75 -11.54 -3.53
N GLY A 108 22.04 -11.51 -3.23
CA GLY A 108 22.99 -10.60 -3.84
C GLY A 108 23.74 -9.66 -2.89
N GLY A 109 24.86 -10.15 -2.32
CA GLY A 109 26.03 -9.33 -2.00
C GLY A 109 26.71 -9.59 -0.66
#